data_AF-A0AAV6J6A8-F1
#
_entry.id   AF-A0AAV6J6A8-F1
#
_cell.length_a   1.000
_cell.length_b   1.000
_cell.length_c   1.000
_cell.angle_alpha   90.00
_cell.angle_beta   90.00
_cell.angle_gamma   90.00
#
_symmetry.space_group_name_H-M   'P 1'
#
loop_
_entity.id
_entity.type
_entity.pdbx_description
1 polymer ?
#
loop_
_entity_poly.entity_id
_entity_poly.type
_entity_poly.pdbx_seq_one_letter_code
_entity_poly.pdbx_strand_id
1 'polypeptide(L)'
;MHRLQAFREMRARVPQKAFNWLVSFNSSRCIHSLPFATVNVEEISGSQPAEVHNLVQGKWTGSSKWNTILDPLNGESFIKVAEIDETGIQPFVESLSKCPKHGLHNPFKEPERYLMLGDVSVKAAHMLSQPKVSDFFTRLIQRVSPKSYQQALGEVFVTRKFLENFCGDQVRFLARSFAVPGNHLGQQSHGFRWPYGPVTIITPFNFPLEIPLLQLMGALYMGNKPVLKVDSKVSIVMEQMLRLLHDCGLPVEDVDFINADGKTMNKLLLEANPRMTLFTGSSRVADKLAVDLKGRIKLEDAGFDWKILGPDVKEVDYIAWVCDQDAYACSGQKCSAQSMLFMHENWSKSSLLRQMNDLAARRKLEDLTVGPVLTVVTEYKDNQIPMVLDALERMHAHLTAAVVSNDQLFLQARLAEVIGKSVNGTTYAGLRARTTGAPQNHWFGPAGDPRGAGIGTPEAIKLVWSCHREIIYDFGPLPQKWETPAST
;
A
#
# COMPACT_ATOMS: atom_id res chain seq x y z
N MET A 1 68.82 33.62 -40.70
CA MET A 1 67.74 34.61 -40.50
C MET A 1 66.93 34.20 -39.27
N HIS A 2 66.88 35.09 -38.27
CA HIS A 2 65.87 35.30 -37.19
C HIS A 2 64.91 34.14 -36.82
N ARG A 3 64.97 33.55 -35.60
CA ARG A 3 64.49 33.96 -34.24
C ARG A 3 63.19 33.23 -33.79
N LEU A 4 63.34 32.45 -32.70
CA LEU A 4 62.52 32.35 -31.45
C LEU A 4 61.09 31.76 -31.54
N GLN A 5 60.52 30.95 -30.63
CA GLN A 5 60.60 30.77 -29.15
C GLN A 5 60.36 29.26 -28.82
N ALA A 6 61.06 28.53 -27.94
CA ALA A 6 61.23 28.58 -26.47
C ALA A 6 60.02 28.08 -25.62
N PHE A 7 60.16 26.84 -25.12
CA PHE A 7 59.85 26.30 -23.77
C PHE A 7 58.42 26.31 -23.19
N ARG A 8 57.88 25.14 -22.78
CA ARG A 8 58.01 24.52 -21.44
C ARG A 8 56.99 23.37 -21.25
N GLU A 9 57.48 22.15 -21.03
CA GLU A 9 56.69 21.07 -20.41
C GLU A 9 56.53 21.34 -18.91
N MET A 10 55.30 21.31 -18.42
CA MET A 10 55.00 21.34 -16.99
C MET A 10 54.49 19.96 -16.56
N ARG A 11 55.39 19.16 -15.96
CA ARG A 11 55.03 17.96 -15.20
C ARG A 11 54.42 18.39 -13.87
N ALA A 12 53.12 18.19 -13.70
CA ALA A 12 52.48 18.24 -12.39
C ALA A 12 52.53 16.85 -11.74
N ARG A 13 53.29 16.73 -10.64
CA ARG A 13 53.27 15.58 -9.71
C ARG A 13 52.00 15.65 -8.87
N VAL A 14 51.19 14.60 -8.88
CA VAL A 14 50.08 14.41 -7.93
C VAL A 14 50.56 13.47 -6.81
N PRO A 15 50.31 13.76 -5.51
CA PRO A 15 50.84 12.97 -4.41
C PRO A 15 50.13 11.62 -4.26
N GLN A 16 50.96 10.60 -4.03
CA GLN A 16 50.61 9.20 -3.83
C GLN A 16 50.20 8.97 -2.37
N LYS A 17 48.91 9.14 -2.05
CA LYS A 17 48.29 8.69 -0.78
C LYS A 17 46.76 8.75 -0.89
N ALA A 18 46.15 7.69 -1.40
CA ALA A 18 44.76 7.27 -1.10
C ALA A 18 44.37 6.09 -2.01
N PHE A 19 44.90 4.89 -1.75
CA PHE A 19 44.29 3.66 -2.25
C PHE A 19 44.67 2.53 -1.30
N ASN A 20 43.90 2.39 -0.22
CA ASN A 20 43.81 1.19 0.59
C ASN A 20 42.39 1.14 1.16
N TRP A 21 41.46 0.74 0.30
CA TRP A 21 40.13 0.25 0.68
C TRP A 21 39.85 -0.98 -0.19
N LEU A 22 40.61 -2.04 0.04
CA LEU A 22 40.24 -3.39 -0.37
C LEU A 22 39.45 -4.00 0.77
N VAL A 23 38.14 -3.76 0.75
CA VAL A 23 37.20 -4.64 1.46
C VAL A 23 37.26 -5.99 0.77
N SER A 24 37.51 -7.04 1.55
CA SER A 24 37.47 -8.43 1.10
C SER A 24 36.09 -8.77 0.55
N PHE A 25 35.91 -8.62 -0.77
CA PHE A 25 34.78 -9.21 -1.46
C PHE A 25 35.02 -10.71 -1.54
N ASN A 26 34.26 -11.45 -0.74
CA ASN A 26 34.13 -12.89 -0.90
C ASN A 26 33.43 -13.14 -2.24
N SER A 27 34.22 -13.33 -3.30
CA SER A 27 33.72 -13.60 -4.65
C SER A 27 33.30 -15.07 -4.73
N SER A 28 32.06 -15.32 -4.34
CA SER A 28 31.28 -16.47 -4.77
C SER A 28 29.85 -16.01 -5.04
N ARG A 29 29.69 -14.94 -5.84
CA ARG A 29 28.38 -14.61 -6.42
C ARG A 29 28.15 -15.52 -7.60
N CYS A 30 27.27 -16.49 -7.40
CA CYS A 30 26.75 -17.35 -8.44
C CYS A 30 26.15 -16.48 -9.56
N ILE A 31 26.36 -16.83 -10.83
CA ILE A 31 25.91 -16.10 -12.04
C ILE A 31 24.36 -15.95 -12.10
N HIS A 32 23.63 -16.48 -11.11
CA HIS A 32 22.19 -16.54 -11.02
C HIS A 32 21.53 -15.58 -10.00
N SER A 33 22.28 -14.84 -9.17
CA SER A 33 21.68 -13.96 -8.14
C SER A 33 21.20 -12.62 -8.70
N LEU A 34 19.98 -12.20 -8.36
CA LEU A 34 19.46 -10.86 -8.67
C LEU A 34 20.31 -9.79 -7.94
N PRO A 35 20.77 -8.71 -8.62
CA PRO A 35 21.73 -7.76 -8.03
C PRO A 35 21.28 -7.09 -6.72
N PHE A 36 19.99 -6.77 -6.59
CA PHE A 36 19.41 -6.12 -5.42
C PHE A 36 19.16 -7.08 -4.25
N ALA A 37 19.04 -8.38 -4.52
CA ALA A 37 18.55 -9.35 -3.56
C ALA A 37 19.64 -9.76 -2.58
N THR A 38 19.33 -9.77 -1.29
CA THR A 38 20.21 -10.27 -0.23
C THR A 38 19.87 -11.70 0.21
N VAL A 39 18.84 -12.29 -0.39
CA VAL A 39 18.35 -13.63 -0.05
C VAL A 39 18.11 -14.45 -1.32
N ASN A 40 18.25 -15.76 -1.22
CA ASN A 40 17.83 -16.70 -2.26
C ASN A 40 16.62 -17.48 -1.74
N VAL A 41 15.45 -17.24 -2.34
CA VAL A 41 14.13 -17.68 -1.83
C VAL A 41 14.04 -19.20 -1.62
N GLU A 42 14.67 -19.97 -2.51
CA GLU A 42 14.64 -21.44 -2.45
C GLU A 42 15.58 -22.01 -1.36
N GLU A 43 16.57 -21.22 -0.93
CA GLU A 43 17.57 -21.65 0.06
C GLU A 43 17.16 -21.29 1.50
N ILE A 44 16.25 -20.32 1.68
CA ILE A 44 15.77 -19.89 3.02
C ILE A 44 15.17 -21.11 3.75
N SER A 45 15.77 -21.50 4.86
CA SER A 45 15.38 -22.68 5.64
C SER A 45 15.87 -22.56 7.09
N GLY A 46 15.51 -23.50 7.97
CA GLY A 46 16.10 -23.55 9.31
C GLY A 46 17.63 -23.68 9.32
N SER A 47 18.19 -24.36 8.30
CA SER A 47 19.64 -24.54 8.14
C SER A 47 20.35 -23.33 7.53
N GLN A 48 19.63 -22.49 6.79
CA GLN A 48 20.13 -21.28 6.14
C GLN A 48 19.12 -20.14 6.36
N PRO A 49 19.02 -19.61 7.60
CA PRO A 49 18.03 -18.59 7.91
C PRO A 49 18.40 -17.26 7.26
N ALA A 50 17.40 -16.56 6.72
CA ALA A 50 17.59 -15.20 6.20
C ALA A 50 17.61 -14.16 7.33
N GLU A 51 18.27 -13.03 7.08
CA GLU A 51 18.33 -11.91 8.01
C GLU A 51 17.62 -10.68 7.44
N VAL A 52 16.70 -10.11 8.21
CA VAL A 52 15.97 -8.89 7.85
C VAL A 52 16.51 -7.72 8.64
N HIS A 53 16.87 -6.66 7.92
CA HIS A 53 17.51 -5.46 8.46
C HIS A 53 16.54 -4.27 8.49
N ASN A 54 16.87 -3.26 9.30
CA ASN A 54 16.21 -1.96 9.29
C ASN A 54 16.90 -1.02 8.30
N LEU A 55 16.20 0.01 7.84
CA LEU A 55 16.77 1.15 7.13
C LEU A 55 16.52 2.40 7.96
N VAL A 56 17.58 3.12 8.35
CA VAL A 56 17.42 4.38 9.08
C VAL A 56 18.52 5.35 8.71
N GLN A 57 18.15 6.59 8.41
CA GLN A 57 19.10 7.64 8.02
C GLN A 57 20.02 7.19 6.85
N GLY A 58 19.44 6.51 5.86
CA GLY A 58 20.13 6.04 4.66
C GLY A 58 21.04 4.84 4.85
N LYS A 59 21.00 4.14 6.00
CA LYS A 59 21.85 2.98 6.29
C LYS A 59 21.05 1.75 6.67
N TRP A 60 21.38 0.62 6.07
CA TRP A 60 20.88 -0.68 6.49
C TRP A 60 21.54 -1.08 7.81
N THR A 61 20.75 -1.36 8.85
CA THR A 61 21.22 -1.65 10.19
C THR A 61 20.63 -2.95 10.73
N GLY A 62 21.49 -3.77 11.33
CA GLY A 62 21.06 -4.92 12.12
C GLY A 62 20.59 -4.50 13.52
N SER A 63 20.31 -5.47 14.37
CA SER A 63 20.01 -5.26 15.79
C SER A 63 20.79 -6.27 16.63
N SER A 64 21.06 -5.92 17.88
CA SER A 64 21.57 -6.89 18.87
C SER A 64 20.49 -7.88 19.30
N LYS A 65 19.21 -7.58 19.04
CA LYS A 65 18.06 -8.44 19.30
C LYS A 65 17.43 -8.90 17.99
N TRP A 66 17.30 -10.21 17.85
CA TRP A 66 16.70 -10.85 16.69
C TRP A 66 15.38 -11.51 17.09
N ASN A 67 14.30 -11.14 16.42
CA ASN A 67 13.05 -11.88 16.48
C ASN A 67 13.12 -13.03 15.48
N THR A 68 12.86 -14.25 15.96
CA THR A 68 12.88 -15.45 15.12
C THR A 68 11.49 -15.69 14.57
N ILE A 69 11.38 -15.72 13.25
CA ILE A 69 10.15 -16.05 12.54
C ILE A 69 10.23 -17.52 12.13
N LEU A 70 9.15 -18.24 12.40
CA LEU A 70 8.99 -19.63 12.03
C LEU A 70 8.38 -19.74 10.64
N ASP A 71 8.83 -20.71 9.85
CA ASP A 71 8.25 -21.05 8.57
C ASP A 71 6.81 -21.55 8.81
N PRO A 72 5.79 -20.91 8.21
CA PRO A 72 4.39 -21.30 8.42
C PRO A 72 4.04 -22.73 7.99
N LEU A 73 4.87 -23.37 7.16
CA LEU A 73 4.60 -24.70 6.60
C LEU A 73 5.18 -25.85 7.43
N ASN A 74 6.29 -25.61 8.14
CA ASN A 74 6.99 -26.67 8.88
C ASN A 74 7.45 -26.28 10.29
N GLY A 75 7.35 -25.00 10.67
CA GLY A 75 7.72 -24.49 12.00
C GLY A 75 9.21 -24.25 12.22
N GLU A 76 10.07 -24.38 11.20
CA GLU A 76 11.50 -24.13 11.33
C GLU A 76 11.83 -22.64 11.46
N SER A 77 12.86 -22.32 12.23
CA SER A 77 13.39 -20.95 12.39
C SER A 77 14.15 -20.47 11.14
N PHE A 78 13.43 -20.06 10.11
CA PHE A 78 13.98 -19.75 8.78
C PHE A 78 14.29 -18.26 8.52
N ILE A 79 13.81 -17.34 9.37
CA ILE A 79 14.08 -15.90 9.22
C ILE A 79 14.37 -15.30 10.60
N LYS A 80 15.38 -14.43 10.67
CA LYS A 80 15.70 -13.58 11.82
C LYS A 80 15.47 -12.13 11.44
N VAL A 81 14.67 -11.41 12.23
CA VAL A 81 14.36 -10.00 12.01
C VAL A 81 15.05 -9.15 13.06
N ALA A 82 15.83 -8.16 12.61
CA ALA A 82 16.48 -7.19 13.49
C ALA A 82 15.44 -6.26 14.11
N GLU A 83 14.80 -6.67 15.21
CA GLU A 83 13.79 -5.84 15.86
C GLU A 83 14.42 -4.74 16.71
N ILE A 84 13.84 -3.54 16.56
CA ILE A 84 14.12 -2.38 17.38
C ILE A 84 13.23 -2.45 18.62
N ASP A 85 13.82 -2.22 19.79
CA ASP A 85 13.08 -2.06 21.04
C ASP A 85 12.82 -0.58 21.34
N GLU A 86 12.08 -0.33 22.42
CA GLU A 86 11.70 1.01 22.87
C GLU A 86 12.88 1.97 23.13
N THR A 87 14.11 1.48 23.28
CA THR A 87 15.30 2.32 23.48
C THR A 87 15.99 2.67 22.17
N GLY A 88 15.80 1.85 21.12
CA GLY A 88 16.43 2.01 19.80
C GLY A 88 15.66 2.90 18.82
N ILE A 89 14.56 3.53 19.21
CA ILE A 89 13.70 4.31 18.31
C ILE A 89 14.24 5.71 17.97
N GLN A 90 15.17 6.26 18.75
CA GLN A 90 15.63 7.65 18.60
C GLN A 90 16.17 8.00 17.20
N PRO A 91 16.98 7.14 16.54
CA PRO A 91 17.44 7.43 15.17
C PRO A 91 16.29 7.63 14.16
N PHE A 92 15.16 6.94 14.35
CA PHE A 92 13.96 7.08 13.50
C PHE A 92 13.19 8.37 13.82
N VAL A 93 13.06 8.72 15.11
CA VAL A 93 12.47 10.00 15.56
C VAL A 93 13.26 11.17 14.97
N GLU A 94 14.59 11.12 15.07
CA GLU A 94 15.49 12.12 14.49
C GLU A 94 15.36 12.18 12.97
N SER A 95 15.34 11.02 12.29
CA SER A 95 15.23 10.96 10.83
C SER A 95 13.92 11.57 10.31
N LEU A 96 12.79 11.30 10.98
CA LEU A 96 11.51 11.93 10.68
C LEU A 96 11.55 13.45 10.90
N SER A 97 12.16 13.91 12.00
CA SER A 97 12.21 15.34 12.33
C SER A 97 12.98 16.18 11.30
N LYS A 98 13.86 15.57 10.51
CA LYS A 98 14.54 16.22 9.37
C LYS A 98 13.59 16.59 8.23
N CYS A 99 12.41 15.96 8.13
CA CYS A 99 11.41 16.37 7.16
C CYS A 99 10.55 17.52 7.70
N PRO A 100 10.60 18.70 7.08
CA PRO A 100 9.76 19.81 7.50
C PRO A 100 8.28 19.55 7.17
N LYS A 101 7.41 20.32 7.81
CA LYS A 101 5.95 20.29 7.62
C LYS A 101 5.48 20.62 6.19
N HIS A 102 6.34 21.22 5.38
CA HIS A 102 6.09 21.52 3.97
C HIS A 102 6.68 20.47 3.02
N GLY A 103 7.10 19.32 3.55
CA GLY A 103 7.54 18.15 2.79
C GLY A 103 8.98 18.21 2.28
N LEU A 104 9.43 17.06 1.77
CA LEU A 104 10.64 16.90 0.97
C LEU A 104 10.53 17.71 -0.33
N HIS A 105 9.35 17.71 -0.95
CA HIS A 105 8.96 18.59 -2.06
C HIS A 105 7.49 18.97 -1.95
N ASN A 106 7.08 19.99 -2.69
CA ASN A 106 5.68 20.41 -2.84
C ASN A 106 5.53 21.14 -4.19
N PRO A 107 4.33 21.60 -4.59
CA PRO A 107 4.14 22.23 -5.90
C PRO A 107 5.06 23.43 -6.20
N PHE A 108 5.66 24.05 -5.18
CA PHE A 108 6.56 25.20 -5.32
C PHE A 108 8.02 24.93 -4.90
N LYS A 109 8.29 23.80 -4.24
CA LYS A 109 9.60 23.48 -3.65
C LYS A 109 10.10 22.15 -4.20
N GLU A 110 11.25 22.19 -4.86
CA GLU A 110 11.88 21.00 -5.48
C GLU A 110 10.91 20.20 -6.37
N PRO A 111 10.14 20.84 -7.28
CA PRO A 111 9.15 20.15 -8.11
C PRO A 111 9.76 19.12 -9.07
N GLU A 112 11.06 19.19 -9.36
CA GLU A 112 11.80 18.17 -10.09
C GLU A 112 11.71 16.78 -9.44
N ARG A 113 11.47 16.72 -8.12
CA ARG A 113 11.29 15.46 -7.39
C ARG A 113 10.06 14.68 -7.84
N TYR A 114 9.02 15.35 -8.34
CA TYR A 114 7.87 14.65 -8.94
C TYR A 114 8.29 13.84 -10.17
N LEU A 115 9.19 14.40 -11.01
CA LEU A 115 9.70 13.72 -12.20
C LEU A 115 10.65 12.59 -11.84
N MET A 116 11.55 12.83 -10.88
CA MET A 116 12.46 11.80 -10.36
C MET A 116 11.71 10.58 -9.82
N LEU A 117 10.61 10.79 -9.08
CA LEU A 117 9.77 9.69 -8.61
C LEU A 117 9.03 9.00 -9.76
N GLY A 118 8.65 9.72 -10.82
CA GLY A 118 8.15 9.12 -12.06
C GLY A 118 9.17 8.21 -12.75
N ASP A 119 10.45 8.61 -12.76
CA ASP A 119 11.54 7.81 -13.31
C ASP A 119 11.83 6.56 -12.47
N VAL A 120 11.79 6.69 -11.14
CA VAL A 120 11.89 5.56 -10.21
C VAL A 120 10.77 4.55 -10.49
N SER A 121 9.54 5.02 -10.68
CA SER A 121 8.38 4.17 -10.99
C SER A 121 8.54 3.42 -12.31
N VAL A 122 9.01 4.07 -13.37
CA VAL A 122 9.30 3.42 -14.66
C VAL A 122 10.30 2.29 -14.49
N LYS A 123 11.42 2.56 -13.80
CA LYS A 123 12.49 1.57 -13.60
C LYS A 123 12.02 0.41 -12.74
N ALA A 124 11.31 0.70 -11.64
CA ALA A 124 10.79 -0.33 -10.75
C ALA A 124 9.72 -1.19 -11.42
N ALA A 125 8.80 -0.59 -12.19
CA ALA A 125 7.81 -1.31 -12.99
C ALA A 125 8.49 -2.23 -14.02
N HIS A 126 9.51 -1.72 -14.70
CA HIS A 126 10.29 -2.52 -15.64
C HIS A 126 10.98 -3.70 -14.94
N MET A 127 11.63 -3.46 -13.79
CA MET A 127 12.27 -4.53 -13.01
C MET A 127 11.27 -5.59 -12.57
N LEU A 128 10.10 -5.22 -12.03
CA LEU A 128 9.05 -6.17 -11.65
C LEU A 128 8.43 -6.90 -12.85
N SER A 129 8.54 -6.34 -14.07
CA SER A 129 8.10 -7.03 -15.29
C SER A 129 9.03 -8.17 -15.73
N GLN A 130 10.27 -8.18 -15.24
CA GLN A 130 11.25 -9.20 -15.59
C GLN A 130 10.83 -10.54 -14.96
N PRO A 131 10.73 -11.64 -15.74
CA PRO A 131 10.22 -12.92 -15.23
C PRO A 131 10.93 -13.42 -13.96
N LYS A 132 12.27 -13.28 -13.90
CA LYS A 132 13.06 -13.70 -12.73
C LYS A 132 12.76 -12.87 -11.48
N VAL A 133 12.55 -11.56 -11.63
CA VAL A 133 12.24 -10.66 -10.51
C VAL A 133 10.80 -10.89 -10.05
N SER A 134 9.87 -11.06 -10.99
CA SER A 134 8.47 -11.38 -10.69
C SER A 134 8.35 -12.72 -9.95
N ASP A 135 9.02 -13.77 -10.42
CA ASP A 135 9.04 -15.09 -9.79
C ASP A 135 9.71 -15.03 -8.40
N PHE A 136 10.82 -14.30 -8.26
CA PHE A 136 11.48 -14.06 -6.97
C PHE A 136 10.52 -13.49 -5.92
N PHE A 137 9.85 -12.37 -6.22
CA PHE A 137 8.89 -11.78 -5.28
C PHE A 137 7.68 -12.69 -5.05
N THR A 138 7.18 -13.33 -6.11
CA THR A 138 6.05 -14.26 -5.99
C THR A 138 6.37 -15.38 -5.00
N ARG A 139 7.50 -16.05 -5.16
CA ARG A 139 7.92 -17.13 -4.26
C ARG A 139 8.24 -16.64 -2.86
N LEU A 140 8.90 -15.48 -2.73
CA LEU A 140 9.22 -14.91 -1.42
C LEU A 140 7.93 -14.59 -0.64
N ILE A 141 6.91 -14.04 -1.30
CA ILE A 141 5.59 -13.84 -0.72
C ILE A 141 5.00 -15.17 -0.25
N GLN A 142 5.05 -16.24 -1.07
CA GLN A 142 4.52 -17.54 -0.65
C GLN A 142 5.21 -18.11 0.59
N ARG A 143 6.52 -17.90 0.74
CA ARG A 143 7.29 -18.39 1.89
C ARG A 143 6.85 -17.77 3.22
N VAL A 144 6.48 -16.49 3.21
CA VAL A 144 6.15 -15.75 4.45
C VAL A 144 4.66 -15.50 4.65
N SER A 145 3.89 -15.49 3.55
CA SER A 145 2.45 -15.27 3.51
C SER A 145 1.82 -16.37 2.62
N PRO A 146 1.70 -17.60 3.15
CA PRO A 146 1.32 -18.76 2.35
C PRO A 146 0.01 -18.55 1.59
N LYS A 147 0.14 -18.57 0.27
CA LYS A 147 -0.93 -18.47 -0.71
C LYS A 147 -0.48 -19.15 -1.99
N SER A 148 -1.41 -19.56 -2.84
CA SER A 148 -1.06 -20.13 -4.14
C SER A 148 -0.17 -19.19 -4.96
N TYR A 149 0.65 -19.75 -5.84
CA TYR A 149 1.57 -18.99 -6.69
C TYR A 149 0.82 -17.90 -7.48
N GLN A 150 -0.37 -18.22 -8.00
CA GLN A 150 -1.17 -17.26 -8.76
C GLN A 150 -1.67 -16.08 -7.92
N GLN A 151 -1.98 -16.29 -6.63
CA GLN A 151 -2.37 -15.19 -5.75
C GLN A 151 -1.18 -14.28 -5.42
N ALA A 152 -0.01 -14.87 -5.14
CA ALA A 152 1.21 -14.10 -4.93
C ALA A 152 1.66 -13.37 -6.21
N LEU A 153 1.55 -14.00 -7.38
CA LEU A 153 1.84 -13.37 -8.67
C LEU A 153 0.86 -12.24 -8.97
N GLY A 154 -0.41 -12.40 -8.60
CA GLY A 154 -1.42 -11.35 -8.68
C GLY A 154 -1.03 -10.10 -7.91
N GLU A 155 -0.50 -10.27 -6.69
CA GLU A 155 0.02 -9.18 -5.85
C GLU A 155 1.19 -8.46 -6.53
N VAL A 156 2.17 -9.19 -7.08
CA VAL A 156 3.28 -8.62 -7.86
C VAL A 156 2.79 -7.90 -9.11
N PHE A 157 1.79 -8.47 -9.79
CA PHE A 157 1.20 -7.90 -11.00
C PHE A 157 0.52 -6.55 -10.72
N VAL A 158 -0.32 -6.47 -9.69
CA VAL A 158 -1.01 -5.23 -9.27
C VAL A 158 0.03 -4.18 -8.88
N THR A 159 1.01 -4.57 -8.08
CA THR A 159 2.16 -3.74 -7.67
C THR A 159 2.89 -3.14 -8.87
N ARG A 160 3.23 -3.96 -9.87
CA ARG A 160 3.85 -3.51 -11.12
C ARG A 160 2.94 -2.54 -11.87
N LYS A 161 1.67 -2.88 -12.07
CA LYS A 161 0.73 -2.04 -12.83
C LYS A 161 0.45 -0.71 -12.13
N PHE A 162 0.47 -0.67 -10.80
CA PHE A 162 0.42 0.57 -10.06
C PHE A 162 1.62 1.46 -10.38
N LEU A 163 2.84 0.92 -10.37
CA LEU A 163 4.03 1.70 -10.75
C LEU A 163 3.97 2.20 -12.19
N GLU A 164 3.47 1.38 -13.13
CA GLU A 164 3.23 1.80 -14.52
C GLU A 164 2.29 3.03 -14.62
N ASN A 165 1.26 3.10 -13.78
CA ASN A 165 0.32 4.23 -13.75
C ASN A 165 0.97 5.55 -13.32
N PHE A 166 2.09 5.51 -12.60
CA PHE A 166 2.79 6.67 -12.04
C PHE A 166 4.15 6.92 -12.71
N CYS A 167 4.28 6.54 -13.97
CA CYS A 167 5.44 6.80 -14.80
C CYS A 167 5.42 8.22 -15.42
N GLY A 168 6.61 8.74 -15.75
CA GLY A 168 6.76 10.04 -16.41
C GLY A 168 6.10 11.18 -15.61
N ASP A 169 5.22 11.94 -16.25
CA ASP A 169 4.58 13.11 -15.63
C ASP A 169 3.41 12.78 -14.70
N GLN A 170 3.04 11.51 -14.54
CA GLN A 170 1.85 11.14 -13.75
C GLN A 170 1.99 11.48 -12.26
N VAL A 171 3.20 11.37 -11.70
CA VAL A 171 3.47 11.84 -10.33
C VAL A 171 3.37 13.36 -10.23
N ARG A 172 3.78 14.11 -11.27
CA ARG A 172 3.57 15.57 -11.35
C ARG A 172 2.08 15.91 -11.43
N PHE A 173 1.28 15.12 -12.13
CA PHE A 173 -0.16 15.33 -12.24
C PHE A 173 -0.94 15.07 -10.95
N LEU A 174 -0.41 14.27 -10.01
CA LEU A 174 -0.98 14.18 -8.65
C LEU A 174 -0.95 15.52 -7.91
N ALA A 175 0.03 16.38 -8.22
CA ALA A 175 0.19 17.71 -7.63
C ALA A 175 -0.62 18.81 -8.35
N ARG A 176 -1.49 18.45 -9.30
CA ARG A 176 -2.34 19.40 -10.01
C ARG A 176 -3.17 20.24 -9.04
N SER A 177 -3.12 21.56 -9.22
CA SER A 177 -3.92 22.54 -8.50
C SER A 177 -5.13 23.01 -9.31
N PHE A 178 -5.98 23.80 -8.67
CA PHE A 178 -7.01 24.61 -9.34
C PHE A 178 -6.86 26.07 -8.92
N ALA A 179 -7.43 26.98 -9.72
CA ALA A 179 -7.44 28.41 -9.41
C ALA A 179 -8.81 29.02 -9.74
N VAL A 180 -9.19 30.05 -8.99
CA VAL A 180 -10.43 30.81 -9.17
C VAL A 180 -10.09 32.31 -9.22
N PRO A 181 -10.62 33.07 -10.20
CA PRO A 181 -10.46 34.52 -10.22
C PRO A 181 -11.04 35.17 -8.96
N GLY A 182 -10.34 36.20 -8.44
CA GLY A 182 -10.80 36.97 -7.29
C GLY A 182 -11.80 38.06 -7.64
N ASN A 183 -12.08 38.93 -6.66
CA ASN A 183 -13.08 39.98 -6.74
C ASN A 183 -12.60 41.22 -7.52
N HIS A 184 -11.30 41.37 -7.70
CA HIS A 184 -10.68 42.53 -8.36
C HIS A 184 -9.40 42.14 -9.10
N LEU A 185 -8.92 43.06 -9.94
CA LEU A 185 -7.67 42.88 -10.69
C LEU A 185 -6.51 42.65 -9.70
N GLY A 186 -5.72 41.62 -9.97
CA GLY A 186 -4.60 41.23 -9.11
C GLY A 186 -4.93 40.22 -8.03
N GLN A 187 -6.22 39.90 -7.84
CA GLN A 187 -6.67 38.89 -6.89
C GLN A 187 -6.97 37.55 -7.58
N GLN A 188 -6.43 36.46 -7.03
CA GLN A 188 -6.73 35.09 -7.46
C GLN A 188 -6.54 34.11 -6.29
N SER A 189 -7.42 33.13 -6.17
CA SER A 189 -7.28 32.04 -5.20
C SER A 189 -6.82 30.76 -5.89
N HIS A 190 -5.97 29.99 -5.22
CA HIS A 190 -5.41 28.75 -5.73
C HIS A 190 -5.49 27.65 -4.68
N GLY A 191 -6.07 26.51 -5.05
CA GLY A 191 -6.14 25.33 -4.21
C GLY A 191 -5.07 24.31 -4.58
N PHE A 192 -4.19 24.00 -3.64
CA PHE A 192 -3.09 23.04 -3.83
C PHE A 192 -3.23 21.78 -2.99
N ARG A 193 -2.62 20.70 -3.48
CA ARG A 193 -2.33 19.50 -2.67
C ARG A 193 -1.01 19.71 -1.94
N TRP A 194 -1.05 19.68 -0.62
CA TRP A 194 0.10 19.95 0.25
C TRP A 194 0.52 18.70 1.04
N PRO A 195 1.82 18.37 1.13
CA PRO A 195 2.28 17.26 1.96
C PRO A 195 1.99 17.50 3.45
N TYR A 196 1.94 16.41 4.21
CA TYR A 196 1.97 16.45 5.66
C TYR A 196 3.39 16.66 6.20
N GLY A 197 4.40 16.12 5.51
CA GLY A 197 5.81 16.13 5.92
C GLY A 197 6.22 14.78 6.51
N PRO A 198 6.58 14.70 7.82
CA PRO A 198 6.90 13.43 8.45
C PRO A 198 5.64 12.58 8.67
N VAL A 199 5.63 11.36 8.15
CA VAL A 199 4.49 10.43 8.21
C VAL A 199 4.93 9.02 8.58
N THR A 200 3.98 8.19 8.96
CA THR A 200 4.23 6.77 9.30
C THR A 200 3.27 5.84 8.55
N ILE A 201 3.76 4.66 8.16
CA ILE A 201 2.98 3.63 7.47
C ILE A 201 3.13 2.32 8.25
N ILE A 202 2.01 1.68 8.59
CA ILE A 202 1.97 0.39 9.30
C ILE A 202 1.08 -0.57 8.51
N THR A 203 1.63 -1.71 8.09
CA THR A 203 0.92 -2.69 7.24
C THR A 203 0.92 -4.11 7.82
N PRO A 204 -0.09 -4.93 7.51
CA PRO A 204 -0.27 -6.27 8.07
C PRO A 204 0.52 -7.32 7.27
N PHE A 205 0.28 -8.60 7.61
CA PHE A 205 1.02 -9.73 7.05
C PHE A 205 0.51 -10.25 5.70
N ASN A 206 -0.76 -10.01 5.37
CA ASN A 206 -1.46 -10.77 4.33
C ASN A 206 -1.15 -10.31 2.90
N PHE A 207 -0.76 -9.06 2.68
CA PHE A 207 -0.25 -8.53 1.41
C PHE A 207 1.07 -7.79 1.65
N PRO A 208 2.18 -8.54 1.76
CA PRO A 208 3.47 -8.01 2.21
C PRO A 208 4.19 -7.14 1.17
N LEU A 209 3.71 -7.08 -0.07
CA LEU A 209 4.25 -6.23 -1.13
C LEU A 209 3.27 -5.13 -1.53
N GLU A 210 2.03 -5.49 -1.88
CA GLU A 210 1.08 -4.56 -2.51
C GLU A 210 0.69 -3.42 -1.57
N ILE A 211 0.21 -3.72 -0.36
CA ILE A 211 -0.22 -2.70 0.61
C ILE A 211 0.94 -1.76 0.98
N PRO A 212 2.11 -2.25 1.45
CA PRO A 212 3.19 -1.36 1.85
C PRO A 212 3.78 -0.57 0.69
N LEU A 213 3.94 -1.15 -0.52
CA LEU A 213 4.50 -0.40 -1.64
C LEU A 213 3.56 0.70 -2.11
N LEU A 214 2.27 0.40 -2.33
CA LEU A 214 1.32 1.38 -2.87
C LEU A 214 1.19 2.59 -1.92
N GLN A 215 1.17 2.34 -0.61
CA GLN A 215 1.12 3.41 0.39
C GLN A 215 2.45 4.17 0.51
N LEU A 216 3.60 3.46 0.49
CA LEU A 216 4.93 4.07 0.51
C LEU A 216 5.12 5.04 -0.65
N MET A 217 4.86 4.57 -1.86
CA MET A 217 5.02 5.38 -3.07
C MET A 217 4.02 6.55 -3.07
N GLY A 218 2.77 6.33 -2.65
CA GLY A 218 1.79 7.42 -2.49
C GLY A 218 2.26 8.53 -1.53
N ALA A 219 2.83 8.16 -0.39
CA ALA A 219 3.39 9.11 0.58
C ALA A 219 4.55 9.92 -0.03
N LEU A 220 5.49 9.24 -0.68
CA LEU A 220 6.64 9.85 -1.35
C LEU A 220 6.21 10.76 -2.50
N TYR A 221 5.29 10.32 -3.37
CA TYR A 221 4.77 11.11 -4.49
C TYR A 221 4.23 12.46 -4.04
N MET A 222 3.50 12.50 -2.93
CA MET A 222 2.92 13.74 -2.41
C MET A 222 3.92 14.62 -1.63
N GLY A 223 5.17 14.19 -1.44
CA GLY A 223 6.23 14.98 -0.81
C GLY A 223 6.47 14.69 0.66
N ASN A 224 5.99 13.57 1.18
CA ASN A 224 6.20 13.17 2.58
C ASN A 224 7.49 12.36 2.76
N LYS A 225 8.00 12.32 3.99
CA LYS A 225 9.03 11.37 4.43
C LYS A 225 8.39 10.30 5.32
N PRO A 226 8.21 9.06 4.84
CA PRO A 226 7.63 7.97 5.62
C PRO A 226 8.66 7.19 6.45
N VAL A 227 8.26 6.80 7.67
CA VAL A 227 8.77 5.58 8.33
C VAL A 227 7.79 4.44 8.03
N LEU A 228 8.29 3.37 7.42
CA LEU A 228 7.50 2.19 7.05
C LEU A 228 7.75 1.03 8.02
N LYS A 229 6.67 0.47 8.58
CA LYS A 229 6.66 -0.74 9.38
C LYS A 229 5.73 -1.77 8.77
N VAL A 230 6.30 -2.90 8.34
CA VAL A 230 5.54 -4.08 7.92
C VAL A 230 5.48 -5.07 9.10
N ASP A 231 4.49 -5.96 9.17
CA ASP A 231 4.51 -7.07 10.13
C ASP A 231 5.83 -7.86 9.99
N SER A 232 6.54 -8.07 11.10
CA SER A 232 7.86 -8.71 11.12
C SER A 232 7.85 -10.10 10.49
N LYS A 233 6.71 -10.80 10.48
CA LYS A 233 6.59 -12.13 9.86
C LYS A 233 6.87 -12.11 8.36
N VAL A 234 6.64 -10.97 7.70
CA VAL A 234 6.66 -10.87 6.23
C VAL A 234 7.49 -9.69 5.71
N SER A 235 8.12 -8.94 6.61
CA SER A 235 8.81 -7.69 6.30
C SER A 235 10.01 -7.86 5.36
N ILE A 236 10.55 -9.07 5.26
CA ILE A 236 11.59 -9.46 4.28
C ILE A 236 11.20 -9.08 2.84
N VAL A 237 9.93 -9.21 2.46
CA VAL A 237 9.47 -8.89 1.09
C VAL A 237 9.68 -7.41 0.80
N MET A 238 9.28 -6.55 1.73
CA MET A 238 9.41 -5.11 1.58
C MET A 238 10.87 -4.65 1.71
N GLU A 239 11.70 -5.33 2.50
CA GLU A 239 13.15 -5.09 2.50
C GLU A 239 13.75 -5.28 1.10
N GLN A 240 13.47 -6.42 0.47
CA GLN A 240 13.98 -6.70 -0.88
C GLN A 240 13.42 -5.70 -1.91
N MET A 241 12.17 -5.27 -1.76
CA MET A 241 11.57 -4.24 -2.62
C MET A 241 12.22 -2.87 -2.42
N LEU A 242 12.53 -2.46 -1.20
CA LEU A 242 13.27 -1.22 -0.93
C LEU A 242 14.66 -1.23 -1.57
N ARG A 243 15.38 -2.36 -1.49
CA ARG A 243 16.66 -2.53 -2.18
C ARG A 243 16.51 -2.36 -3.70
N LEU A 244 15.48 -2.95 -4.30
CA LEU A 244 15.16 -2.76 -5.72
C LEU A 244 14.84 -1.29 -6.03
N LEU A 245 14.06 -0.60 -5.18
CA LEU A 245 13.75 0.82 -5.37
C LEU A 245 14.99 1.70 -5.30
N HIS A 246 15.93 1.42 -4.40
CA HIS A 246 17.22 2.13 -4.33
C HIS A 246 18.05 1.91 -5.59
N ASP A 247 18.12 0.68 -6.11
CA ASP A 247 18.75 0.41 -7.40
C ASP A 247 18.05 1.14 -8.58
N CYS A 248 16.74 1.39 -8.45
CA CYS A 248 15.96 2.19 -9.40
C CYS A 248 16.13 3.70 -9.24
N GLY A 249 16.83 4.16 -8.19
CA GLY A 249 17.15 5.57 -7.96
C GLY A 249 16.35 6.25 -6.86
N LEU A 250 15.57 5.52 -6.05
CA LEU A 250 14.95 6.08 -4.85
C LEU A 250 16.03 6.50 -3.85
N PRO A 251 16.14 7.79 -3.47
CA PRO A 251 17.11 8.22 -2.47
C PRO A 251 16.93 7.48 -1.15
N VAL A 252 18.04 6.96 -0.62
CA VAL A 252 18.02 6.08 0.57
C VAL A 252 17.55 6.81 1.84
N GLU A 253 17.64 8.15 1.86
CA GLU A 253 17.22 8.98 3.00
C GLU A 253 15.74 9.40 2.96
N ASP A 254 15.03 9.13 1.85
CA ASP A 254 13.64 9.53 1.65
C ASP A 254 12.66 8.65 2.46
N VAL A 255 13.08 7.46 2.86
CA VAL A 255 12.29 6.50 3.64
C VAL A 255 13.15 5.85 4.72
N ASP A 256 12.57 5.64 5.88
CA ASP A 256 13.12 4.73 6.88
C ASP A 256 12.23 3.48 6.95
N PHE A 257 12.83 2.32 7.21
CA PHE A 257 12.16 1.03 7.37
C PHE A 257 12.48 0.45 8.73
N ILE A 258 11.44 0.22 9.53
CA ILE A 258 11.58 -0.25 10.91
C ILE A 258 10.88 -1.59 11.12
N ASN A 259 11.62 -2.54 11.68
CA ASN A 259 11.07 -3.74 12.26
C ASN A 259 10.95 -3.54 13.76
N ALA A 260 9.72 -3.59 14.27
CA ALA A 260 9.43 -3.39 15.68
C ALA A 260 8.10 -4.07 16.03
N ASP A 261 7.97 -4.45 17.30
CA ASP A 261 6.69 -4.90 17.85
C ASP A 261 5.68 -3.74 17.94
N GLY A 262 4.42 -4.10 18.20
CA GLY A 262 3.35 -3.10 18.26
C GLY A 262 3.54 -2.06 19.37
N LYS A 263 4.14 -2.45 20.50
CA LYS A 263 4.38 -1.57 21.65
C LYS A 263 5.44 -0.52 21.32
N THR A 264 6.56 -0.94 20.77
CA THR A 264 7.67 -0.07 20.35
C THR A 264 7.23 0.86 19.22
N MET A 265 6.46 0.35 18.25
CA MET A 265 5.91 1.19 17.19
C MET A 265 4.94 2.26 17.74
N ASN A 266 4.08 1.91 18.70
CA ASN A 266 3.20 2.88 19.37
C ASN A 266 3.99 3.95 20.12
N LYS A 267 5.10 3.57 20.78
CA LYS A 267 5.99 4.53 21.44
C LYS A 267 6.62 5.49 20.44
N LEU A 268 7.17 4.98 19.32
CA LEU A 268 7.71 5.80 18.24
C LEU A 268 6.68 6.80 17.73
N LEU A 269 5.43 6.36 17.49
CA LEU A 269 4.34 7.23 17.05
C LEU A 269 4.08 8.40 18.03
N LEU A 270 4.09 8.12 19.34
CA LEU A 270 3.85 9.13 20.37
C LEU A 270 5.02 10.11 20.52
N GLU A 271 6.26 9.64 20.37
CA GLU A 271 7.47 10.47 20.48
C GLU A 271 7.75 11.29 19.21
N ALA A 272 7.71 10.65 18.04
CA ALA A 272 7.94 11.32 16.76
C ALA A 272 6.78 12.24 16.35
N ASN A 273 5.57 11.98 16.87
CA ASN A 273 4.35 12.72 16.58
C ASN A 273 4.17 13.00 15.07
N PRO A 274 4.12 11.96 14.22
CA PRO A 274 3.98 12.11 12.79
C PRO A 274 2.69 12.86 12.46
N ARG A 275 2.72 13.64 11.37
CA ARG A 275 1.58 14.50 11.00
C ARG A 275 0.43 13.73 10.36
N MET A 276 0.74 12.56 9.79
CA MET A 276 -0.23 11.58 9.32
C MET A 276 0.34 10.18 9.54
N THR A 277 -0.53 9.25 9.91
CA THR A 277 -0.21 7.82 9.96
C THR A 277 -1.18 7.06 9.07
N LEU A 278 -0.72 6.13 8.26
CA LEU A 278 -1.57 5.12 7.63
C LEU A 278 -1.41 3.82 8.40
N PHE A 279 -2.52 3.28 8.89
CA PHE A 279 -2.56 1.95 9.49
C PHE A 279 -3.50 1.05 8.70
N THR A 280 -2.98 -0.13 8.37
CA THR A 280 -3.77 -1.23 7.83
C THR A 280 -3.67 -2.43 8.76
N GLY A 281 -4.81 -3.00 9.18
CA GLY A 281 -4.83 -4.15 10.08
C GLY A 281 -6.13 -4.31 10.88
N SER A 282 -6.05 -4.87 12.09
CA SER A 282 -7.24 -5.14 12.91
C SER A 282 -7.91 -3.86 13.44
N SER A 283 -9.25 -3.80 13.46
CA SER A 283 -10.01 -2.67 14.02
C SER A 283 -9.64 -2.34 15.47
N ARG A 284 -9.36 -3.33 16.32
CA ARG A 284 -8.90 -3.11 17.71
C ARG A 284 -7.66 -2.22 17.80
N VAL A 285 -6.69 -2.42 16.91
CA VAL A 285 -5.46 -1.62 16.86
C VAL A 285 -5.72 -0.29 16.16
N ALA A 286 -6.54 -0.27 15.11
CA ALA A 286 -6.95 0.95 14.42
C ALA A 286 -7.60 1.95 15.38
N ASP A 287 -8.56 1.51 16.20
CA ASP A 287 -9.25 2.35 17.19
C ASP A 287 -8.30 2.88 18.26
N LYS A 288 -7.43 2.00 18.80
CA LYS A 288 -6.41 2.42 19.75
C LYS A 288 -5.51 3.51 19.17
N LEU A 289 -4.99 3.31 17.95
CA LEU A 289 -4.12 4.27 17.29
C LEU A 289 -4.85 5.58 16.96
N ALA A 290 -6.12 5.51 16.58
CA ALA A 290 -6.92 6.71 16.33
C ALA A 290 -7.09 7.57 17.59
N VAL A 291 -7.26 6.95 18.76
CA VAL A 291 -7.29 7.65 20.05
C VAL A 291 -5.92 8.23 20.39
N ASP A 292 -4.87 7.41 20.38
CA ASP A 292 -3.50 7.81 20.73
C ASP A 292 -3.00 8.98 19.85
N LEU A 293 -3.29 8.93 18.56
CA LEU A 293 -2.90 9.95 17.57
C LEU A 293 -3.90 11.10 17.45
N LYS A 294 -4.97 11.11 18.26
CA LYS A 294 -6.02 12.16 18.24
C LYS A 294 -6.57 12.39 16.82
N GLY A 295 -6.87 11.30 16.11
CA GLY A 295 -7.41 11.31 14.76
C GLY A 295 -6.44 11.66 13.62
N ARG A 296 -5.13 11.83 13.89
CA ARG A 296 -4.09 12.04 12.84
C ARG A 296 -3.72 10.72 12.13
N ILE A 297 -4.73 10.02 11.63
CA ILE A 297 -4.60 8.69 11.05
C ILE A 297 -5.55 8.47 9.88
N LYS A 298 -5.12 7.66 8.93
CA LYS A 298 -5.94 7.03 7.90
C LYS A 298 -5.96 5.52 8.10
N LEU A 299 -7.13 4.91 7.94
CA LEU A 299 -7.40 3.53 8.36
C LEU A 299 -7.95 2.68 7.20
N GLU A 300 -7.32 1.53 7.00
CA GLU A 300 -7.94 0.39 6.32
C GLU A 300 -7.97 -0.75 7.34
N ASP A 301 -9.08 -0.87 8.06
CA ASP A 301 -9.23 -1.82 9.14
C ASP A 301 -10.03 -3.07 8.71
N ALA A 302 -10.54 -3.87 9.66
CA ALA A 302 -11.15 -5.15 9.29
C ALA A 302 -12.41 -4.97 8.43
N GLY A 303 -12.66 -5.93 7.54
CA GLY A 303 -13.93 -6.08 6.81
C GLY A 303 -14.73 -7.28 7.34
N PHE A 304 -16.06 -7.16 7.35
CA PHE A 304 -16.96 -8.31 7.43
C PHE A 304 -17.80 -8.34 6.16
N ASP A 305 -17.18 -8.80 5.08
CA ASP A 305 -17.73 -8.59 3.74
C ASP A 305 -18.82 -9.60 3.41
N TRP A 306 -19.84 -9.10 2.73
CA TRP A 306 -21.04 -9.86 2.39
C TRP A 306 -21.25 -9.93 0.87
N LYS A 307 -21.84 -11.04 0.43
CA LYS A 307 -22.33 -11.24 -0.94
C LYS A 307 -23.83 -11.54 -0.92
N ILE A 308 -24.60 -10.86 -1.75
CA ILE A 308 -26.03 -11.12 -1.97
C ILE A 308 -26.21 -11.72 -3.36
N LEU A 309 -26.91 -12.86 -3.45
CA LEU A 309 -27.36 -13.44 -4.71
C LEU A 309 -28.83 -13.04 -4.94
N GLY A 310 -29.12 -12.29 -6.01
CA GLY A 310 -30.47 -11.85 -6.36
C GLY A 310 -31.40 -12.99 -6.82
N PRO A 311 -32.66 -12.71 -7.17
CA PRO A 311 -33.63 -13.76 -7.49
C PRO A 311 -33.37 -14.49 -8.83
N ASP A 312 -32.56 -13.92 -9.72
CA ASP A 312 -32.29 -14.43 -11.06
C ASP A 312 -31.15 -15.46 -11.08
N VAL A 313 -31.50 -16.73 -10.95
CA VAL A 313 -30.54 -17.84 -11.00
C VAL A 313 -30.02 -18.05 -12.42
N LYS A 314 -28.75 -17.72 -12.65
CA LYS A 314 -28.02 -17.90 -13.92
C LYS A 314 -26.54 -18.17 -13.65
N GLU A 315 -25.82 -18.75 -14.60
CA GLU A 315 -24.35 -18.92 -14.53
C GLU A 315 -23.84 -19.58 -13.23
N VAL A 316 -24.57 -20.59 -12.76
CA VAL A 316 -24.34 -21.23 -11.44
C VAL A 316 -22.89 -21.70 -11.28
N ASP A 317 -22.31 -22.31 -12.32
CA ASP A 317 -20.92 -22.78 -12.32
C ASP A 317 -19.91 -21.65 -12.09
N TYR A 318 -20.10 -20.52 -12.78
CA TYR A 318 -19.23 -19.36 -12.65
C TYR A 318 -19.38 -18.71 -11.26
N ILE A 319 -20.60 -18.58 -10.76
CA ILE A 319 -20.87 -17.96 -9.45
C ILE A 319 -20.37 -18.84 -8.31
N ALA A 320 -20.50 -20.17 -8.42
CA ALA A 320 -19.88 -21.11 -7.49
C ALA A 320 -18.37 -20.91 -7.43
N TRP A 321 -17.71 -20.78 -8.60
CA TRP A 321 -16.28 -20.49 -8.69
C TRP A 321 -15.90 -19.14 -8.07
N VAL A 322 -16.66 -18.06 -8.33
CA VAL A 322 -16.39 -16.76 -7.70
C VAL A 322 -16.59 -16.79 -6.18
N CYS A 323 -17.64 -17.46 -5.69
CA CYS A 323 -17.86 -17.66 -4.25
C CYS A 323 -16.71 -18.43 -3.59
N ASP A 324 -16.24 -19.52 -4.22
CA ASP A 324 -15.08 -20.29 -3.75
C ASP A 324 -13.81 -19.43 -3.70
N GLN A 325 -13.56 -18.61 -4.72
CA GLN A 325 -12.40 -17.72 -4.75
C GLN A 325 -12.50 -16.57 -3.73
N ASP A 326 -13.65 -15.92 -3.60
CA ASP A 326 -13.82 -14.80 -2.67
C ASP A 326 -13.74 -15.22 -1.20
N ALA A 327 -14.25 -16.42 -0.87
CA ALA A 327 -14.22 -16.93 0.50
C ALA A 327 -12.87 -17.57 0.86
N TYR A 328 -12.30 -18.38 -0.04
CA TYR A 328 -11.22 -19.30 0.33
C TYR A 328 -9.87 -19.01 -0.32
N ALA A 329 -9.76 -18.12 -1.33
CA ALA A 329 -8.44 -17.75 -1.84
C ALA A 329 -7.61 -17.06 -0.76
N CYS A 330 -6.33 -17.44 -0.65
CA CYS A 330 -5.47 -17.08 0.49
C CYS A 330 -6.03 -17.52 1.86
N SER A 331 -6.85 -18.57 1.88
CA SER A 331 -7.47 -19.10 3.11
C SER A 331 -8.39 -18.08 3.79
N GLY A 332 -9.05 -17.22 2.99
CA GLY A 332 -9.89 -16.13 3.50
C GLY A 332 -9.12 -15.01 4.20
N GLN A 333 -7.78 -15.02 4.19
CA GLN A 333 -6.95 -13.99 4.83
C GLN A 333 -6.83 -12.71 3.98
N LYS A 334 -7.95 -12.25 3.45
CA LYS A 334 -8.08 -10.94 2.78
C LYS A 334 -9.04 -10.11 3.59
N CYS A 335 -8.73 -8.82 3.78
CA CYS A 335 -9.68 -7.91 4.40
C CYS A 335 -10.99 -7.80 3.59
N SER A 336 -10.95 -8.17 2.30
CA SER A 336 -12.07 -8.21 1.36
C SER A 336 -12.73 -9.60 1.19
N ALA A 337 -12.39 -10.59 2.03
CA ALA A 337 -12.84 -11.97 1.87
C ALA A 337 -14.35 -12.11 2.16
N GLN A 338 -15.05 -12.88 1.34
CA GLN A 338 -16.48 -13.14 1.55
C GLN A 338 -16.68 -13.90 2.86
N SER A 339 -17.13 -13.17 3.88
CA SER A 339 -17.39 -13.70 5.22
C SER A 339 -18.82 -14.20 5.36
N MET A 340 -19.75 -13.59 4.61
CA MET A 340 -21.18 -13.92 4.62
C MET A 340 -21.77 -14.01 3.21
N LEU A 341 -22.54 -15.06 2.92
CA LEU A 341 -23.31 -15.20 1.69
C LEU A 341 -24.81 -15.21 2.03
N PHE A 342 -25.55 -14.20 1.54
CA PHE A 342 -27.00 -14.14 1.55
C PHE A 342 -27.53 -14.72 0.24
N MET A 343 -28.12 -15.90 0.30
CA MET A 343 -28.61 -16.62 -0.87
C MET A 343 -30.12 -16.46 -1.00
N HIS A 344 -30.61 -15.85 -2.09
CA HIS A 344 -32.05 -15.79 -2.36
C HIS A 344 -32.62 -17.21 -2.55
N GLU A 345 -33.83 -17.48 -2.06
CA GLU A 345 -34.42 -18.83 -2.03
C GLU A 345 -34.45 -19.55 -3.39
N ASN A 346 -34.52 -18.82 -4.51
CA ASN A 346 -34.43 -19.40 -5.85
C ASN A 346 -33.13 -20.19 -6.08
N TRP A 347 -32.02 -19.76 -5.48
CA TRP A 347 -30.72 -20.43 -5.59
C TRP A 347 -30.63 -21.72 -4.76
N SER A 348 -31.48 -21.90 -3.75
CA SER A 348 -31.50 -23.13 -2.91
C SER A 348 -31.79 -24.40 -3.73
N LYS A 349 -32.52 -24.24 -4.85
CA LYS A 349 -32.86 -25.32 -5.79
C LYS A 349 -31.79 -25.54 -6.86
N SER A 350 -30.78 -24.67 -6.93
CA SER A 350 -29.69 -24.77 -7.89
C SER A 350 -28.59 -25.71 -7.39
N SER A 351 -27.62 -26.03 -8.26
CA SER A 351 -26.43 -26.78 -7.89
C SER A 351 -25.37 -25.96 -7.14
N LEU A 352 -25.63 -24.68 -6.81
CA LEU A 352 -24.63 -23.75 -6.28
C LEU A 352 -23.91 -24.29 -5.03
N LEU A 353 -24.65 -24.66 -3.98
CA LEU A 353 -24.04 -25.13 -2.72
C LEU A 353 -23.23 -26.41 -2.92
N ARG A 354 -23.75 -27.34 -3.74
CA ARG A 354 -23.02 -28.57 -4.09
C ARG A 354 -21.73 -28.24 -4.83
N GLN A 355 -21.77 -27.36 -5.83
CA GLN A 355 -20.58 -26.98 -6.58
C GLN A 355 -19.57 -26.19 -5.74
N MET A 356 -20.03 -25.31 -4.85
CA MET A 356 -19.16 -24.63 -3.89
C MET A 356 -18.45 -25.64 -2.97
N ASN A 357 -19.16 -26.66 -2.48
CA ASN A 357 -18.56 -27.75 -1.72
C ASN A 357 -17.54 -28.55 -2.57
N ASP A 358 -17.92 -28.93 -3.79
CA ASP A 358 -17.05 -29.67 -4.71
C ASP A 358 -15.79 -28.87 -5.12
N LEU A 359 -15.87 -27.54 -5.19
CA LEU A 359 -14.75 -26.65 -5.46
C LEU A 359 -13.86 -26.50 -4.23
N ALA A 360 -14.44 -26.24 -3.06
CA ALA A 360 -13.72 -26.13 -1.80
C ALA A 360 -12.93 -27.41 -1.49
N ALA A 361 -13.52 -28.58 -1.75
CA ALA A 361 -12.91 -29.90 -1.53
C ALA A 361 -11.68 -30.19 -2.43
N ARG A 362 -11.48 -29.43 -3.52
CA ARG A 362 -10.31 -29.57 -4.41
C ARG A 362 -9.09 -28.80 -3.91
N ARG A 363 -9.29 -27.85 -2.99
CA ARG A 363 -8.22 -27.04 -2.45
C ARG A 363 -7.34 -27.89 -1.54
N LYS A 364 -6.04 -27.67 -1.60
CA LYS A 364 -5.05 -28.52 -0.95
C LYS A 364 -3.81 -27.73 -0.55
N LEU A 365 -3.06 -28.26 0.41
CA LEU A 365 -1.90 -27.57 0.97
C LEU A 365 -0.72 -27.59 -0.02
N GLU A 366 -0.61 -28.61 -0.87
CA GLU A 366 0.51 -28.80 -1.81
C GLU A 366 0.65 -27.64 -2.81
N ASP A 367 -0.45 -26.98 -3.17
CA ASP A 367 -0.46 -25.80 -4.03
C ASP A 367 -0.90 -24.51 -3.31
N LEU A 368 -0.98 -24.56 -1.97
CA LEU A 368 -1.36 -23.46 -1.08
C LEU A 368 -2.69 -22.80 -1.46
N THR A 369 -3.62 -23.56 -2.02
CA THR A 369 -5.00 -23.11 -2.27
C THR A 369 -5.85 -23.11 -1.00
N VAL A 370 -5.37 -23.68 0.12
CA VAL A 370 -6.01 -23.65 1.45
C VAL A 370 -5.01 -23.64 2.61
N GLY A 371 -5.50 -23.15 3.76
CA GLY A 371 -4.95 -23.08 5.12
C GLY A 371 -6.15 -22.91 6.09
N PRO A 372 -6.00 -22.52 7.37
CA PRO A 372 -7.16 -22.38 8.27
C PRO A 372 -8.14 -21.27 7.83
N VAL A 373 -9.46 -21.54 7.78
CA VAL A 373 -10.52 -20.59 7.29
C VAL A 373 -11.83 -20.67 8.09
N LEU A 374 -12.61 -19.57 8.13
CA LEU A 374 -13.99 -19.48 8.62
C LEU A 374 -14.88 -18.74 7.59
N THR A 375 -16.07 -19.27 7.26
CA THR A 375 -17.10 -18.62 6.42
C THR A 375 -18.49 -19.00 6.92
N VAL A 376 -19.47 -18.09 6.85
CA VAL A 376 -20.87 -18.30 7.28
C VAL A 376 -21.84 -18.12 6.10
N VAL A 377 -22.81 -19.02 5.94
CA VAL A 377 -23.82 -18.99 4.84
C VAL A 377 -25.23 -18.91 5.42
N THR A 378 -26.10 -18.07 4.84
CA THR A 378 -27.51 -17.93 5.26
C THR A 378 -28.46 -17.68 4.07
N GLU A 379 -29.73 -18.08 4.21
CA GLU A 379 -30.76 -17.99 3.15
C GLU A 379 -31.81 -16.90 3.44
N TYR A 380 -32.37 -16.28 2.40
CA TYR A 380 -33.43 -15.26 2.53
C TYR A 380 -34.45 -15.30 1.38
N LYS A 381 -35.64 -14.71 1.61
CA LYS A 381 -36.72 -14.53 0.62
C LYS A 381 -36.90 -13.07 0.21
N ASP A 382 -37.57 -12.82 -0.92
CA ASP A 382 -37.86 -11.45 -1.40
C ASP A 382 -38.51 -10.54 -0.33
N ASN A 383 -39.49 -11.05 0.43
CA ASN A 383 -40.15 -10.29 1.50
C ASN A 383 -39.27 -10.08 2.75
N GLN A 384 -38.09 -10.72 2.82
CA GLN A 384 -37.11 -10.60 3.90
C GLN A 384 -35.95 -9.67 3.54
N ILE A 385 -35.94 -9.06 2.35
CA ILE A 385 -34.95 -8.02 1.99
C ILE A 385 -34.83 -6.93 3.07
N PRO A 386 -35.93 -6.39 3.65
CA PRO A 386 -35.82 -5.42 4.73
C PRO A 386 -35.04 -5.93 5.96
N MET A 387 -35.10 -7.23 6.26
CA MET A 387 -34.37 -7.85 7.35
C MET A 387 -32.88 -7.99 7.03
N VAL A 388 -32.54 -8.33 5.79
CA VAL A 388 -31.14 -8.34 5.32
C VAL A 388 -30.57 -6.94 5.43
N LEU A 389 -31.29 -5.92 4.97
CA LEU A 389 -30.87 -4.52 5.08
C LEU A 389 -30.71 -4.07 6.55
N ASP A 390 -31.63 -4.45 7.44
CA ASP A 390 -31.50 -4.18 8.88
C ASP A 390 -30.25 -4.86 9.48
N ALA A 391 -29.92 -6.07 9.04
CA ALA A 391 -28.69 -6.75 9.46
C ALA A 391 -27.43 -6.05 8.92
N LEU A 392 -27.44 -5.58 7.67
CA LEU A 392 -26.34 -4.80 7.08
C LEU A 392 -26.13 -3.47 7.80
N GLU A 393 -27.21 -2.77 8.17
CA GLU A 393 -27.16 -1.51 8.92
C GLU A 393 -26.52 -1.68 10.31
N ARG A 394 -26.67 -2.86 10.93
CA ARG A 394 -26.05 -3.18 12.23
C ARG A 394 -24.57 -3.56 12.12
N MET A 395 -24.03 -3.76 10.92
CA MET A 395 -22.61 -4.08 10.75
C MET A 395 -21.76 -2.85 11.05
N HIS A 396 -20.65 -3.03 11.74
CA HIS A 396 -19.76 -1.93 12.13
C HIS A 396 -18.62 -1.66 11.13
N ALA A 397 -18.41 -2.58 10.18
CA ALA A 397 -17.32 -2.50 9.20
C ALA A 397 -17.89 -2.50 7.77
N HIS A 398 -17.43 -1.54 6.95
CA HIS A 398 -17.98 -1.26 5.62
C HIS A 398 -16.89 -1.20 4.56
N LEU A 399 -16.18 -2.31 4.36
CA LEU A 399 -15.04 -2.40 3.45
C LEU A 399 -15.44 -2.81 2.03
N THR A 400 -15.73 -4.10 1.78
CA THR A 400 -16.15 -4.60 0.46
C THR A 400 -17.50 -5.30 0.49
N ALA A 401 -18.19 -5.32 -0.66
CA ALA A 401 -19.44 -6.04 -0.81
C ALA A 401 -19.68 -6.46 -2.25
N ALA A 402 -20.55 -7.47 -2.44
CA ALA A 402 -20.96 -7.93 -3.77
C ALA A 402 -22.47 -8.12 -3.86
N VAL A 403 -23.08 -7.62 -4.93
CA VAL A 403 -24.49 -7.90 -5.28
C VAL A 403 -24.54 -8.57 -6.65
N VAL A 404 -24.79 -9.88 -6.65
CA VAL A 404 -24.80 -10.73 -7.85
C VAL A 404 -26.22 -10.85 -8.38
N SER A 405 -26.55 -10.07 -9.40
CA SER A 405 -27.81 -10.13 -10.15
C SER A 405 -27.64 -9.43 -11.49
N ASN A 406 -28.34 -9.88 -12.53
CA ASN A 406 -28.46 -9.18 -13.83
C ASN A 406 -29.92 -8.86 -14.19
N ASP A 407 -30.88 -9.18 -13.34
CA ASP A 407 -32.28 -8.82 -13.53
C ASP A 407 -32.41 -7.30 -13.56
N GLN A 408 -32.82 -6.75 -14.70
CA GLN A 408 -32.86 -5.31 -14.92
C GLN A 408 -33.88 -4.60 -14.02
N LEU A 409 -34.93 -5.29 -13.57
CA LEU A 409 -35.90 -4.79 -12.59
C LEU A 409 -35.32 -4.85 -11.17
N PHE A 410 -34.60 -5.92 -10.84
CA PHE A 410 -33.83 -5.97 -9.58
C PHE A 410 -32.73 -4.89 -9.59
N LEU A 411 -31.99 -4.73 -10.68
CA LEU A 411 -30.92 -3.74 -10.86
C LEU A 411 -31.41 -2.29 -10.88
N GLN A 412 -32.64 -2.01 -11.32
CA GLN A 412 -33.18 -0.64 -11.36
C GLN A 412 -33.97 -0.27 -10.09
N ALA A 413 -34.79 -1.18 -9.56
CA ALA A 413 -35.66 -0.88 -8.42
C ALA A 413 -35.10 -1.35 -7.07
N ARG A 414 -34.43 -2.51 -7.02
CA ARG A 414 -33.96 -3.13 -5.76
C ARG A 414 -32.47 -3.00 -5.51
N LEU A 415 -31.64 -2.83 -6.54
CA LEU A 415 -30.23 -2.52 -6.41
C LEU A 415 -30.05 -1.04 -6.06
N ALA A 416 -30.87 -0.13 -6.58
CA ALA A 416 -30.93 1.24 -6.05
C ALA A 416 -31.31 1.24 -4.56
N GLU A 417 -32.16 0.29 -4.14
CA GLU A 417 -32.51 0.09 -2.73
C GLU A 417 -31.36 -0.54 -1.91
N VAL A 418 -30.68 -1.57 -2.42
CA VAL A 418 -29.57 -2.24 -1.72
C VAL A 418 -28.30 -1.38 -1.72
N ILE A 419 -27.88 -0.84 -2.86
CA ILE A 419 -26.74 0.10 -2.96
C ILE A 419 -27.07 1.41 -2.23
N GLY A 420 -28.26 1.96 -2.43
CA GLY A 420 -28.67 3.21 -1.77
C GLY A 420 -28.86 3.08 -0.25
N LYS A 421 -29.00 1.86 0.28
CA LYS A 421 -29.13 1.56 1.71
C LYS A 421 -28.00 0.64 2.23
N SER A 422 -26.84 0.65 1.58
CA SER A 422 -25.64 -0.01 2.09
C SER A 422 -24.44 0.94 2.01
N VAL A 423 -23.40 0.66 2.79
CA VAL A 423 -22.34 1.64 3.10
C VAL A 423 -20.95 1.19 2.65
N ASN A 424 -20.76 -0.09 2.26
CA ASN A 424 -19.43 -0.64 1.94
C ASN A 424 -18.71 0.17 0.84
N GLY A 425 -17.50 0.66 1.16
CA GLY A 425 -16.76 1.62 0.33
C GLY A 425 -16.29 1.08 -1.02
N THR A 426 -16.21 -0.24 -1.17
CA THR A 426 -15.90 -0.92 -2.43
C THR A 426 -16.94 -2.00 -2.74
N THR A 427 -18.03 -1.61 -3.41
CA THR A 427 -19.14 -2.53 -3.75
C THR A 427 -19.12 -2.90 -5.23
N TYR A 428 -19.12 -4.19 -5.53
CA TYR A 428 -19.28 -4.70 -6.89
C TYR A 428 -20.74 -5.11 -7.12
N ALA A 429 -21.31 -4.70 -8.26
CA ALA A 429 -22.68 -5.04 -8.62
C ALA A 429 -22.74 -5.63 -10.05
N GLY A 430 -23.62 -6.61 -10.23
CA GLY A 430 -23.83 -7.31 -11.50
C GLY A 430 -23.55 -8.82 -11.39
N LEU A 431 -23.93 -9.59 -12.40
CA LEU A 431 -23.79 -11.06 -12.42
C LEU A 431 -22.36 -11.58 -12.15
N ARG A 432 -21.33 -10.76 -12.42
CA ARG A 432 -19.92 -11.09 -12.19
C ARG A 432 -19.32 -10.42 -10.95
N ALA A 433 -20.17 -9.88 -10.07
CA ALA A 433 -19.74 -9.24 -8.84
C ALA A 433 -18.97 -10.21 -7.94
N ARG A 434 -17.97 -9.67 -7.26
CA ARG A 434 -17.04 -10.36 -6.37
C ARG A 434 -16.76 -9.46 -5.16
N THR A 435 -16.27 -9.98 -4.06
CA THR A 435 -15.83 -9.14 -2.92
C THR A 435 -14.33 -8.89 -2.96
N THR A 436 -13.54 -9.80 -3.54
CA THR A 436 -12.08 -9.73 -3.52
C THR A 436 -11.43 -9.21 -4.81
N GLY A 437 -10.14 -8.88 -4.73
CA GLY A 437 -9.31 -8.60 -5.89
C GLY A 437 -9.68 -7.27 -6.57
N ALA A 438 -9.65 -6.19 -5.78
CA ALA A 438 -9.69 -4.84 -6.29
C ALA A 438 -8.33 -4.49 -6.91
N PRO A 439 -8.20 -4.38 -8.25
CA PRO A 439 -6.98 -3.91 -8.89
C PRO A 439 -6.74 -2.41 -8.67
N GLN A 440 -5.53 -1.97 -9.01
CA GLN A 440 -5.07 -0.58 -8.88
C GLN A 440 -5.85 0.47 -9.72
N ASN A 441 -6.70 0.05 -10.66
CA ASN A 441 -7.41 0.95 -11.56
C ASN A 441 -8.74 1.48 -11.00
N HIS A 442 -9.12 1.10 -9.79
CA HIS A 442 -10.24 1.71 -9.08
C HIS A 442 -9.97 1.73 -7.56
N TRP A 443 -10.82 2.46 -6.85
CA TRP A 443 -10.71 2.61 -5.40
C TRP A 443 -10.83 1.25 -4.68
N PHE A 444 -10.02 1.09 -3.63
CA PHE A 444 -10.21 0.10 -2.58
C PHE A 444 -10.06 0.81 -1.24
N GLY A 445 -11.02 0.60 -0.34
CA GLY A 445 -11.05 1.21 0.99
C GLY A 445 -12.46 1.31 1.55
N PRO A 446 -12.60 1.52 2.87
CA PRO A 446 -13.91 1.60 3.52
C PRO A 446 -14.61 2.94 3.24
N ALA A 447 -15.91 2.99 3.53
CA ALA A 447 -16.70 4.23 3.58
C ALA A 447 -17.47 4.32 4.90
N GLY A 448 -18.09 5.48 5.15
CA GLY A 448 -18.75 5.76 6.43
C GLY A 448 -17.81 6.20 7.56
N ASP A 449 -16.49 6.24 7.33
CA ASP A 449 -15.49 6.73 8.29
C ASP A 449 -14.67 7.89 7.66
N PRO A 450 -14.64 9.10 8.27
CA PRO A 450 -13.79 10.20 7.79
C PRO A 450 -12.29 9.89 7.82
N ARG A 451 -11.88 8.87 8.59
CA ARG A 451 -10.52 8.33 8.66
C ARG A 451 -10.25 7.28 7.59
N GLY A 452 -11.26 6.82 6.84
CA GLY A 452 -11.12 5.79 5.82
C GLY A 452 -9.99 6.09 4.84
N ALA A 453 -9.12 5.10 4.62
CA ALA A 453 -8.02 5.16 3.68
C ALA A 453 -8.43 4.53 2.34
N GLY A 454 -8.00 5.16 1.25
CA GLY A 454 -7.98 4.51 -0.05
C GLY A 454 -6.58 3.97 -0.37
N ILE A 455 -6.49 3.13 -1.39
CA ILE A 455 -5.21 2.69 -1.96
C ILE A 455 -5.27 2.60 -3.50
N GLY A 456 -4.12 2.74 -4.16
CA GLY A 456 -3.93 2.47 -5.58
C GLY A 456 -4.23 3.64 -6.53
N THR A 457 -5.38 4.30 -6.40
CA THR A 457 -5.80 5.34 -7.37
C THR A 457 -5.18 6.71 -7.11
N PRO A 458 -5.17 7.62 -8.11
CA PRO A 458 -4.78 9.00 -7.90
C PRO A 458 -5.57 9.68 -6.76
N GLU A 459 -6.87 9.41 -6.67
CA GLU A 459 -7.78 9.96 -5.66
C GLU A 459 -7.40 9.46 -4.26
N ALA A 460 -7.15 8.16 -4.11
CA ALA A 460 -6.67 7.57 -2.88
C ALA A 460 -5.35 8.21 -2.42
N ILE A 461 -4.38 8.35 -3.32
CA ILE A 461 -3.09 8.98 -3.00
C ILE A 461 -3.28 10.42 -2.54
N LYS A 462 -4.03 11.24 -3.30
CA LYS A 462 -4.30 12.63 -2.94
C LYS A 462 -5.00 12.70 -1.58
N LEU A 463 -6.03 11.89 -1.32
CA LEU A 463 -6.81 11.90 -0.08
C LEU A 463 -5.97 11.51 1.15
N VAL A 464 -5.19 10.44 1.04
CA VAL A 464 -4.45 9.87 2.17
C VAL A 464 -3.18 10.67 2.46
N TRP A 465 -2.50 11.16 1.43
CA TRP A 465 -1.12 11.65 1.54
C TRP A 465 -0.95 13.16 1.32
N SER A 466 -2.04 13.90 1.14
CA SER A 466 -2.00 15.37 1.09
C SER A 466 -3.21 16.02 1.71
N CYS A 467 -3.05 17.25 2.17
CA CYS A 467 -4.14 18.13 2.56
C CYS A 467 -4.36 19.26 1.55
N HIS A 468 -5.46 19.99 1.69
CA HIS A 468 -5.69 21.21 0.93
C HIS A 468 -4.88 22.37 1.52
N ARG A 469 -4.24 23.19 0.66
CA ARG A 469 -3.69 24.50 1.03
C ARG A 469 -4.19 25.54 0.04
N GLU A 470 -4.98 26.48 0.54
CA GLU A 470 -5.40 27.64 -0.24
C GLU A 470 -4.31 28.72 -0.21
N ILE A 471 -3.96 29.26 -1.37
CA ILE A 471 -3.05 30.39 -1.50
C ILE A 471 -3.79 31.47 -2.29
N ILE A 472 -3.98 32.63 -1.65
CA ILE A 472 -4.62 33.78 -2.28
C ILE A 472 -3.53 34.79 -2.60
N TYR A 473 -3.37 35.09 -3.88
CA TYR A 473 -2.53 36.18 -4.34
C TYR A 473 -3.40 37.43 -4.47
N ASP A 474 -2.90 38.55 -3.95
CA ASP A 474 -3.52 39.87 -4.10
C ASP A 474 -2.39 40.89 -4.32
N PHE A 475 -1.94 40.97 -5.57
CA PHE A 475 -0.74 41.75 -5.94
C PHE A 475 -1.07 43.15 -6.47
N GLY A 476 -2.35 43.52 -6.53
CA GLY A 476 -2.81 44.80 -7.03
C GLY A 476 -2.84 44.92 -8.57
N PRO A 477 -2.94 46.14 -9.11
CA PRO A 477 -2.71 47.42 -8.43
C PRO A 477 -3.81 47.79 -7.43
N LEU A 478 -3.50 48.70 -6.50
CA LEU A 478 -4.54 49.38 -5.74
C LEU A 478 -5.50 50.09 -6.70
N PRO A 479 -6.82 50.05 -6.45
CA PRO A 479 -7.77 50.83 -7.25
C PRO A 479 -7.37 52.30 -7.28
N GLN A 480 -7.50 52.98 -8.42
CA GLN A 480 -7.13 54.39 -8.55
C GLN A 480 -7.89 55.31 -7.58
N LYS A 481 -9.08 54.89 -7.13
CA LYS A 481 -9.93 55.59 -6.16
C LYS A 481 -9.79 55.05 -4.74
N TRP A 482 -8.73 54.31 -4.46
CA TRP A 482 -8.50 53.80 -3.11
C TRP A 482 -8.14 54.97 -2.18
N GLU A 483 -8.97 55.15 -1.16
CA GLU A 483 -8.74 56.06 -0.05
C GLU A 483 -8.85 55.26 1.25
N THR A 484 -8.18 55.70 2.31
CA THR A 484 -8.26 55.05 3.62
C THR A 484 -9.71 55.07 4.11
N PRO A 485 -10.38 53.92 4.25
CA PRO A 485 -11.77 53.88 4.69
C PRO A 485 -11.90 54.30 6.16
N ALA A 486 -13.10 54.73 6.56
CA ALA A 486 -13.42 54.90 7.98
C ALA A 486 -13.25 53.56 8.73
N SER A 487 -12.84 53.62 10.00
CA SER A 487 -12.72 52.42 10.85
C SER A 487 -14.07 51.70 10.93
N THR A 488 -14.06 50.40 10.65
CA THR A 488 -15.24 49.50 10.70
C THR A 488 -15.16 48.52 11.85
#